data_AF-A0AB74B0D6-F1
#
_entry.id   AF-A0AB74B0D6-F1
#
_cell.length_a   1.000
_cell.length_b   1.000
_cell.length_c   1.000
_cell.angle_alpha   90.00
_cell.angle_beta   90.00
_cell.angle_gamma   90.00
#
_symmetry.space_group_name_H-M   'P 1'
#
loop_
_entity.id
_entity.type
_entity.pdbx_description
1 polymer ?
#
loop_
_entity_poly.entity_id
_entity_poly.type
_entity_poly.pdbx_seq_one_letter_code
_entity_poly.pdbx_strand_id
1 'polypeptide(L)'
;MNLQWHHLPLPMHEPTASYEARWAECAGIERGNDAFWLAVELIYQRTRSNGAGTAGNPQIPGLEDRQHFIDNCASSNPAVRQTVVSQAHKAGLDGITATPTLVIKDKVSGRSIKLLGAPDGNVLLSAIDWLASTKDL
;
A
#
# COMPACT_ATOMS: atom_id res chain seq x y z
N MET A 1 -6.06 17.06 0.93
CA MET A 1 -5.72 15.84 0.16
C MET A 1 -5.78 14.64 1.09
N ASN A 2 -5.98 13.43 0.58
CA ASN A 2 -5.83 12.19 1.34
C ASN A 2 -4.92 11.23 0.58
N LEU A 3 -4.23 10.36 1.31
CA LEU A 3 -3.45 9.25 0.74
C LEU A 3 -4.24 7.96 0.96
N GLN A 4 -4.33 7.16 -0.09
CA GLN A 4 -4.88 5.81 -0.01
C GLN A 4 -3.80 4.84 -0.47
N TRP A 5 -3.49 3.86 0.39
CA TRP A 5 -2.61 2.77 0.03
C TRP A 5 -3.32 1.79 -0.91
N HIS A 6 -2.63 1.32 -1.94
CA HIS A 6 -3.12 0.28 -2.84
C HIS A 6 -2.01 -0.72 -3.11
N HIS A 7 -2.22 -1.98 -2.74
CA HIS A 7 -1.23 -3.04 -2.81
C HIS A 7 -0.95 -3.44 -4.25
N LEU A 8 0.34 -3.57 -4.56
CA LEU A 8 0.87 -4.20 -5.76
C LEU A 8 2.15 -4.96 -5.40
N PRO A 9 2.06 -6.08 -4.65
CA PRO A 9 3.21 -6.95 -4.45
C PRO A 9 3.66 -7.49 -5.82
N LEU A 10 4.90 -7.18 -6.19
CA LEU A 10 5.44 -7.58 -7.49
C LEU A 10 5.86 -9.05 -7.46
N PRO A 11 5.65 -9.83 -8.55
CA PRO A 11 5.99 -11.26 -8.58
C PRO A 11 7.44 -11.59 -8.20
N MET A 12 8.38 -10.71 -8.52
CA MET A 12 9.80 -10.86 -8.19
C MET A 12 10.14 -10.73 -6.69
N HIS A 13 9.17 -10.41 -5.85
CA HIS A 13 9.33 -10.25 -4.40
C HIS A 13 8.49 -11.25 -3.58
N GLU A 14 7.86 -12.22 -4.26
CA GLU A 14 7.04 -13.23 -3.61
C GLU A 14 7.86 -14.36 -2.98
N PRO A 15 7.34 -15.02 -1.92
CA PRO A 15 6.00 -14.86 -1.30
C PRO A 15 5.91 -13.72 -0.26
N THR A 16 7.03 -13.06 0.00
CA THR A 16 7.20 -12.14 1.13
C THR A 16 6.35 -10.89 0.96
N ALA A 17 6.35 -10.28 -0.22
CA ALA A 17 5.60 -9.04 -0.47
C ALA A 17 4.09 -9.23 -0.24
N SER A 18 3.50 -10.35 -0.68
CA SER A 18 2.11 -10.65 -0.38
C SER A 18 1.85 -10.96 1.10
N TYR A 19 2.81 -11.52 1.84
CA TYR A 19 2.67 -11.69 3.29
C TYR A 19 2.69 -10.35 4.01
N GLU A 20 3.66 -9.48 3.71
CA GLU A 20 3.81 -8.15 4.32
C GLU A 20 2.58 -7.26 4.04
N ALA A 21 2.05 -7.30 2.81
CA ALA A 21 0.81 -6.61 2.46
C ALA A 21 -0.38 -7.06 3.33
N ARG A 22 -0.56 -8.38 3.50
CA ARG A 22 -1.62 -8.93 4.36
C ARG A 22 -1.40 -8.60 5.83
N TRP A 23 -0.15 -8.58 6.29
CA TRP A 23 0.20 -8.23 7.67
C TRP A 23 -0.17 -6.78 8.00
N ALA A 24 0.09 -5.83 7.08
CA ALA A 24 -0.36 -4.45 7.23
C ALA A 24 -1.90 -4.33 7.28
N GLU A 25 -2.62 -5.01 6.39
CA GLU A 25 -4.11 -5.06 6.43
C GLU A 25 -4.63 -5.62 7.76
N CYS A 26 -4.02 -6.69 8.27
CA CYS A 26 -4.42 -7.30 9.54
C CYS A 26 -4.16 -6.39 10.75
N ALA A 27 -3.08 -5.62 10.75
CA ALA A 27 -2.86 -4.58 11.74
C ALA A 27 -3.97 -3.51 11.70
N GLY A 28 -4.37 -3.12 10.48
CA GLY A 28 -5.50 -2.23 10.26
C GLY A 28 -6.85 -2.79 10.76
N ILE A 29 -7.08 -4.09 10.61
CA ILE A 29 -8.27 -4.76 11.13
C ILE A 29 -8.30 -4.73 12.66
N GLU A 30 -7.17 -5.00 13.33
CA GLU A 30 -7.13 -5.05 14.79
C GLU A 30 -7.30 -3.67 15.44
N ARG A 31 -6.77 -2.61 14.82
CA ARG A 31 -6.57 -1.30 15.48
C ARG A 31 -6.75 -0.06 14.60
N GLY A 32 -7.25 -0.22 13.38
CA GLY A 32 -7.56 0.89 12.48
C GLY A 32 -6.36 1.47 11.74
N ASN A 33 -6.58 2.63 11.10
CA ASN A 33 -5.65 3.22 10.14
C ASN A 33 -4.24 3.48 10.71
N ASP A 34 -4.14 3.90 11.98
CA ASP A 34 -2.84 4.22 12.58
C ASP A 34 -1.97 2.96 12.69
N ALA A 35 -2.57 1.82 13.05
CA ALA A 35 -1.86 0.54 13.11
C ALA A 35 -1.49 0.02 11.72
N PHE A 36 -2.34 0.24 10.71
CA PHE A 36 -1.99 -0.06 9.32
C PHE A 36 -0.74 0.71 8.88
N TRP A 37 -0.71 2.03 9.09
CA TRP A 37 0.41 2.88 8.67
C TRP A 37 1.68 2.58 9.46
N LEU A 38 1.57 2.30 10.76
CA LEU A 38 2.71 1.84 11.56
C LEU A 38 3.25 0.50 11.05
N ALA A 39 2.38 -0.44 10.67
CA ALA A 39 2.82 -1.71 10.08
C ALA A 39 3.58 -1.49 8.76
N VAL A 40 3.08 -0.62 7.87
CA VAL A 40 3.75 -0.25 6.61
C VAL A 40 5.13 0.36 6.89
N GLU A 41 5.22 1.29 7.83
CA GLU A 41 6.50 1.90 8.23
C GLU A 41 7.49 0.85 8.73
N LEU A 42 7.06 -0.04 9.62
CA LEU A 42 7.89 -1.11 10.17
C LEU A 42 8.39 -2.08 9.10
N ILE A 43 7.55 -2.42 8.11
CA ILE A 43 7.96 -3.24 6.97
C ILE A 43 9.12 -2.56 6.24
N TYR A 44 8.97 -1.30 5.84
CA TYR A 44 10.01 -0.59 5.10
C TYR A 44 11.29 -0.36 5.90
N GLN A 45 11.18 -0.14 7.22
CA GLN A 45 12.35 0.05 8.07
C GLN A 45 13.14 -1.25 8.31
N ARG A 46 12.48 -2.41 8.29
CA ARG A 46 13.07 -3.69 8.73
C ARG A 46 13.30 -4.69 7.62
N THR A 47 12.73 -4.49 6.44
CA THR A 47 12.90 -5.40 5.32
C THR A 47 14.34 -5.41 4.84
N ARG A 48 14.84 -6.61 4.50
CA ARG A 48 16.11 -6.79 3.77
C ARG A 48 15.96 -6.52 2.27
N SER A 49 14.81 -6.00 1.85
CA SER A 49 14.44 -5.67 0.47
C SER A 49 14.37 -6.89 -0.45
N ASN A 50 13.91 -6.67 -1.69
CA ASN A 50 13.96 -7.67 -2.77
C ASN A 50 13.33 -9.04 -2.44
N GLY A 51 12.25 -9.06 -1.66
CA GLY A 51 11.58 -10.30 -1.24
C GLY A 51 12.27 -11.04 -0.08
N ALA A 52 13.37 -10.52 0.47
CA ALA A 52 14.09 -11.16 1.56
C ALA A 52 13.42 -10.98 2.94
N GLY A 53 12.45 -10.08 3.06
CA GLY A 53 11.66 -9.87 4.28
C GLY A 53 12.47 -9.39 5.48
N THR A 54 11.88 -9.44 6.67
CA THR A 54 12.50 -8.98 7.91
C THR A 54 13.30 -10.09 8.61
N ALA A 55 14.13 -9.72 9.58
CA ALA A 55 14.78 -10.67 10.49
C ALA A 55 13.85 -10.98 11.67
N GLY A 56 13.44 -12.24 11.79
CA GLY A 56 12.50 -12.69 12.83
C GLY A 56 11.05 -12.30 12.52
N ASN A 57 10.17 -12.55 13.48
CA ASN A 57 8.76 -12.18 13.34
C ASN A 57 8.60 -10.67 13.60
N PRO A 58 7.97 -9.92 12.69
CA PRO A 58 7.75 -8.50 12.90
C PRO A 58 6.81 -8.30 14.10
N GLN A 59 7.14 -7.30 14.94
CA GLN A 59 6.31 -6.89 16.07
C GLN A 59 5.89 -5.43 15.90
N ILE A 60 4.62 -5.14 16.16
CA ILE A 60 4.10 -3.76 16.17
C ILE A 60 4.15 -3.22 17.61
N PRO A 61 4.94 -2.16 17.88
CA PRO A 61 5.00 -1.55 19.20
C PRO A 61 3.62 -1.14 19.71
N GLY A 62 3.32 -1.48 20.96
CA GLY A 62 2.04 -1.19 21.61
C GLY A 62 0.91 -2.16 21.26
N LEU A 63 1.17 -3.18 20.43
CA LEU A 63 0.23 -4.25 20.06
C LEU A 63 0.77 -5.65 20.38
N GLU A 64 1.65 -5.76 21.36
CA GLU A 64 2.27 -7.02 21.76
C GLU A 64 1.23 -8.08 22.17
N ASP A 65 0.14 -7.66 22.84
CA ASP A 65 -0.99 -8.53 23.20
C ASP A 65 -1.83 -8.99 21.99
N ARG A 66 -1.73 -8.26 20.86
CA ARG A 66 -2.47 -8.53 19.62
C ARG A 66 -1.65 -9.17 18.52
N GLN A 67 -0.33 -9.27 18.67
CA GLN A 67 0.56 -9.75 17.62
C GLN A 67 0.14 -11.10 17.04
N HIS A 68 -0.27 -12.03 17.89
CA HIS A 68 -0.72 -13.36 17.45
C HIS A 68 -1.98 -13.33 16.57
N PHE A 69 -2.91 -12.39 16.80
CA PHE A 69 -4.08 -12.22 15.94
C PHE A 69 -3.68 -11.69 14.57
N ILE A 70 -2.77 -10.71 14.53
CA ILE A 70 -2.24 -10.12 13.30
C ILE A 70 -1.53 -11.19 12.47
N ASP A 71 -0.65 -11.98 13.08
CA ASP A 71 0.12 -13.02 12.40
C ASP A 71 -0.77 -14.15 11.88
N ASN A 72 -1.76 -14.58 12.69
CA ASN A 72 -2.73 -15.58 12.27
C ASN A 72 -3.62 -15.07 11.13
N CYS A 73 -4.08 -13.81 11.22
CA CYS A 73 -4.84 -13.16 10.16
C CYS A 73 -4.04 -13.09 8.86
N ALA A 74 -2.78 -12.63 8.91
CA ALA A 74 -1.94 -12.51 7.72
C ALA A 74 -1.72 -13.87 7.06
N SER A 75 -1.60 -14.93 7.86
CA SER A 75 -1.33 -16.29 7.39
C SER A 75 -2.57 -16.99 6.82
N SER A 76 -3.75 -16.78 7.42
CA SER A 76 -4.91 -17.65 7.18
C SER A 76 -6.19 -16.94 6.71
N ASN A 77 -6.31 -15.62 6.83
CA ASN A 77 -7.56 -14.92 6.53
C ASN A 77 -7.79 -14.82 5.01
N PRO A 78 -8.82 -15.51 4.46
CA PRO A 78 -9.06 -15.53 3.02
C PRO A 78 -9.55 -14.19 2.48
N ALA A 79 -10.28 -13.40 3.28
CA ALA A 79 -10.76 -12.09 2.87
C ALA A 79 -9.61 -11.10 2.70
N VAL A 80 -8.67 -11.07 3.64
CA VAL A 80 -7.47 -10.22 3.55
C VAL A 80 -6.59 -10.62 2.36
N ARG A 81 -6.40 -11.93 2.14
CA ARG A 81 -5.74 -12.43 0.94
C ARG A 81 -6.44 -11.95 -0.34
N GLN A 82 -7.76 -12.03 -0.38
CA GLN A 82 -8.53 -11.58 -1.54
C GLN A 82 -8.43 -10.06 -1.76
N THR A 83 -8.40 -9.26 -0.70
CA THR A 83 -8.16 -7.81 -0.78
C THR A 83 -6.84 -7.52 -1.49
N VAL A 84 -5.72 -8.11 -1.04
CA VAL A 84 -4.40 -7.88 -1.66
C VAL A 84 -4.38 -8.35 -3.12
N VAL A 85 -4.91 -9.54 -3.42
CA VAL A 85 -4.96 -10.08 -4.80
C VAL A 85 -5.82 -9.20 -5.71
N SER A 86 -7.00 -8.78 -5.27
CA SER A 86 -7.91 -7.95 -6.07
C SER A 86 -7.30 -6.58 -6.37
N GLN A 87 -6.59 -6.00 -5.40
CA GLN A 87 -5.87 -4.75 -5.59
C GLN A 87 -4.74 -4.92 -6.63
N ALA A 88 -3.88 -5.93 -6.47
CA ALA A 88 -2.82 -6.19 -7.43
C ALA A 88 -3.35 -6.44 -8.86
N HIS A 89 -4.44 -7.21 -8.97
CA HIS A 89 -5.11 -7.48 -10.24
C HIS A 89 -5.67 -6.21 -10.88
N LYS A 90 -6.35 -5.36 -10.10
CA LYS A 90 -6.89 -4.09 -10.58
C LYS A 90 -5.78 -3.15 -11.08
N ALA A 91 -4.67 -3.07 -10.37
CA ALA A 91 -3.52 -2.29 -10.79
C ALA A 91 -2.95 -2.80 -12.13
N GLY A 92 -2.87 -4.12 -12.32
CA GLY A 92 -2.50 -4.74 -13.60
C GLY A 92 -3.45 -4.37 -14.74
N LEU A 93 -4.78 -4.45 -14.51
CA LEU A 93 -5.79 -4.00 -15.49
C LEU A 93 -5.66 -2.52 -15.85
N ASP A 94 -5.23 -1.69 -14.89
CA ASP A 94 -4.98 -0.27 -15.10
C ASP A 94 -3.63 0.00 -15.77
N GLY A 95 -2.86 -1.03 -16.13
CA GLY A 95 -1.52 -0.89 -16.73
C GLY A 95 -0.51 -0.31 -15.74
N ILE A 96 -0.61 -0.65 -14.45
CA ILE A 96 0.40 -0.33 -13.43
C ILE A 96 1.23 -1.60 -13.18
N THR A 97 2.48 -1.56 -13.59
CA THR A 97 3.39 -2.73 -13.57
C THR A 97 4.63 -2.53 -12.70
N ALA A 98 4.78 -1.35 -12.09
CA ALA A 98 5.93 -1.00 -11.26
C ALA A 98 5.52 -0.19 -10.04
N THR A 99 6.30 -0.31 -8.96
CA THR A 99 6.11 0.41 -7.71
C THR A 99 7.33 1.30 -7.41
N PRO A 100 7.14 2.48 -6.77
CA PRO A 100 5.86 3.12 -6.54
C PRO A 100 5.24 3.67 -7.84
N THR A 101 3.92 3.72 -7.89
CA THR A 101 3.14 4.47 -8.89
C THR A 101 2.07 5.25 -8.14
N LEU A 102 1.95 6.55 -8.40
CA LEU A 102 0.89 7.39 -7.83
C LEU A 102 -0.24 7.56 -8.84
N VAL A 103 -1.48 7.40 -8.40
CA VAL A 103 -2.68 7.80 -9.14
C VAL A 103 -3.32 8.94 -8.38
N ILE A 104 -3.18 10.16 -8.91
CA ILE A 104 -3.79 11.35 -8.31
C ILE A 104 -5.16 11.50 -8.96
N LYS A 105 -6.20 11.60 -8.13
CA LYS A 105 -7.59 11.74 -8.57
C LYS A 105 -8.19 13.00 -7.98
N ASP A 106 -8.72 13.88 -8.82
CA ASP A 106 -9.63 14.93 -8.38
C ASP A 106 -11.00 14.31 -8.11
N LYS A 107 -11.47 14.44 -6.86
CA LYS A 107 -12.77 13.90 -6.44
C LYS A 107 -13.95 14.71 -6.97
N VAL A 108 -13.74 15.98 -7.35
CA VAL A 108 -14.80 16.85 -7.87
C VAL A 108 -15.05 16.57 -9.34
N SER A 109 -14.00 16.64 -10.18
CA SER A 109 -14.13 16.37 -11.62
C SER A 109 -14.07 14.88 -11.99
N GLY A 110 -13.56 14.03 -11.11
CA GLY A 110 -13.29 12.62 -11.40
C GLY A 110 -12.05 12.37 -12.25
N ARG A 111 -11.37 13.42 -12.77
CA ARG A 111 -10.15 13.32 -13.55
C ARG A 111 -9.03 12.68 -12.73
N SER A 112 -8.14 11.95 -13.40
CA SER A 112 -6.97 11.36 -12.77
C SER A 112 -5.73 11.44 -13.64
N ILE A 113 -4.57 11.52 -13.00
CA ILE A 113 -3.26 11.41 -13.63
C ILE A 113 -2.44 10.33 -12.92
N LYS A 114 -1.66 9.56 -13.69
CA LYS A 114 -0.77 8.52 -13.20
C LYS A 114 0.67 9.01 -13.30
N LEU A 115 1.44 8.90 -12.21
CA LEU A 115 2.86 9.21 -12.15
C LEU A 115 3.62 7.94 -11.78
N LEU A 116 4.53 7.51 -12.65
CA LEU A 116 5.39 6.36 -12.39
C LEU A 116 6.61 6.81 -11.57
N GLY A 117 6.98 6.01 -10.57
CA GLY A 117 8.09 6.29 -9.67
C GLY A 117 7.69 7.18 -8.49
N ALA A 118 8.70 7.68 -7.79
CA ALA A 118 8.56 8.58 -6.65
C ALA A 118 8.79 10.03 -7.10
N PRO A 119 7.74 10.75 -7.54
CA PRO A 119 7.90 12.14 -7.96
C PRO A 119 8.33 13.03 -6.79
N ASP A 120 9.14 14.04 -7.08
CA ASP A 120 9.41 15.09 -6.11
C ASP A 120 8.18 16.00 -5.88
N GLY A 121 8.30 16.89 -4.90
CA GLY A 121 7.21 17.81 -4.55
C GLY A 121 6.76 18.71 -5.69
N ASN A 122 7.66 19.14 -6.58
CA ASN A 122 7.33 20.03 -7.69
C ASN A 122 6.54 19.29 -8.76
N VAL A 123 6.93 18.06 -9.09
CA VAL A 123 6.19 17.20 -10.02
C VAL A 123 4.80 16.89 -9.47
N LEU A 124 4.70 16.59 -8.17
CA LEU A 124 3.42 16.34 -7.51
C LEU A 124 2.49 17.56 -7.56
N LEU A 125 2.99 18.75 -7.20
CA LEU A 125 2.23 20.00 -7.26
C LEU A 125 1.78 20.32 -8.70
N SER A 126 2.68 20.16 -9.68
CA SER A 126 2.36 20.38 -11.10
C SER A 126 1.23 19.46 -11.59
N ALA A 127 1.23 18.19 -11.15
CA ALA A 127 0.19 17.24 -11.50
C ALA A 127 -1.17 17.60 -10.87
N ILE A 128 -1.17 18.15 -9.65
CA ILE A 128 -2.37 18.63 -8.97
C ILE A 128 -2.91 19.88 -9.68
N ASP A 129 -2.06 20.83 -10.04
CA ASP A 129 -2.46 22.05 -10.75
C ASP A 129 -3.08 21.71 -12.11
N TRP A 130 -2.48 20.77 -12.85
CA TRP A 130 -3.05 20.29 -14.12
C TRP A 130 -4.42 19.62 -13.98
N LEU A 131 -4.66 18.91 -12.86
CA LEU A 131 -5.98 18.34 -12.55
C LEU A 131 -6.99 19.43 -12.19
N ALA A 132 -6.56 20.49 -11.51
CA ALA A 132 -7.43 21.57 -11.06
C ALA A 132 -7.77 22.59 -12.15
N SER A 133 -6.91 22.76 -13.16
CA SER A 133 -6.98 23.86 -14.13
C SER A 133 -8.08 23.76 -15.20
N THR A 134 -8.87 22.68 -15.25
CA THR A 134 -9.90 22.49 -16.30
C THR A 134 -11.33 22.72 -15.80
N LYS A 135 -11.52 23.56 -14.78
CA LYS A 135 -12.86 23.99 -14.33
C LYS A 135 -13.48 25.10 -15.19
N ASP A 136 -12.72 25.68 -16.11
CA ASP A 136 -13.16 26.80 -16.94
C ASP A 136 -13.15 26.42 -18.42
N LEU A 137 -14.20 25.71 -18.87
CA LEU A 137 -14.65 25.63 -20.27
C LEU A 137 -16.12 25.22 -20.32
#